data_AF-A0A662Q971-F1
#
_entry.id   AF-A0A662Q971-F1
#
_cell.length_a   1.000
_cell.length_b   1.000
_cell.length_c   1.000
_cell.angle_alpha   90.00
_cell.angle_beta   90.00
_cell.angle_gamma   90.00
#
_symmetry.space_group_name_H-M   'P 1'
#
loop_
_entity.id
_entity.type
_entity.pdbx_description
1 polymer ?
#
loop_
_entity_poly.entity_id
_entity_poly.type
_entity_poly.pdbx_seq_one_letter_code
_entity_poly.pdbx_strand_id
1 'polypeptide(L)' 'GYNKTKLKDRATLLVEYNGDPIVAAWEFGKGRTLAFTPDCAPHWGSPEFLEWEYYSIFWKQAVEWLAGVI' A
#
# COMPACT_ATOMS: atom_id res chain seq x y z
N GLY A 1 4.59 -4.21 -12.19
CA GLY A 1 4.16 -2.87 -12.68
C GLY A 1 3.33 -2.20 -11.61
N TYR A 2 2.99 -0.92 -11.77
CA TYR A 2 2.11 -0.22 -10.83
C TYR A 2 1.24 0.82 -11.55
N ASN A 3 0.11 1.16 -10.94
CA ASN A 3 -0.74 2.25 -11.40
C ASN A 3 -0.11 3.59 -11.04
N LYS A 4 0.18 4.43 -12.05
CA LYS A 4 0.64 5.80 -11.81
C LYS A 4 -0.50 6.64 -11.23
N THR A 5 -0.32 7.14 -10.01
CA THR A 5 -1.33 7.92 -9.29
C THR A 5 -0.75 9.25 -8.79
N LYS A 6 -1.61 10.11 -8.23
CA LYS A 6 -1.20 11.33 -7.53
C LYS A 6 -1.57 11.24 -6.07
N LEU A 7 -0.65 11.62 -5.19
CA LEU A 7 -0.91 11.72 -3.77
C LEU A 7 -1.94 12.82 -3.52
N LYS A 8 -2.89 12.57 -2.61
CA LYS A 8 -3.80 13.61 -2.12
C LYS A 8 -3.10 14.42 -1.03
N ASP A 9 -3.34 15.73 -0.95
CA ASP A 9 -2.67 16.65 -0.02
C ASP A 9 -2.72 16.22 1.46
N ARG A 10 -3.75 15.47 1.86
CA ARG A 10 -3.95 15.00 3.24
C ARG A 10 -3.58 13.53 3.47
N ALA A 11 -3.13 12.84 2.43
CA ALA A 11 -2.68 11.46 2.55
C ALA A 11 -1.21 11.42 2.98
N THR A 12 -0.88 10.45 3.83
CA THR A 12 0.48 10.15 4.24
C THR A 12 1.10 9.20 3.24
N LEU A 13 2.19 9.62 2.60
CA LEU A 13 2.99 8.75 1.74
C LEU A 13 3.88 7.85 2.60
N LEU A 14 3.78 6.54 2.42
CA LEU A 14 4.58 5.54 3.14
C LEU A 14 5.72 4.99 2.28
N VAL A 15 5.46 4.79 0.98
CA VAL A 15 6.45 4.28 0.02
C VAL A 15 6.29 5.03 -1.30
N GLU A 16 7.40 5.49 -1.87
CA GLU A 16 7.45 6.06 -3.22
C GLU A 16 8.36 5.24 -4.15
N TYR A 17 8.13 5.38 -5.44
CA TYR A 17 9.06 4.94 -6.47
C TYR A 17 9.02 5.93 -7.65
N ASN A 18 10.17 6.48 -8.02
CA ASN A 18 10.29 7.50 -9.08
C ASN A 18 9.34 8.69 -8.90
N GLY A 19 9.12 9.14 -7.66
CA GLY A 19 8.21 10.23 -7.31
C GLY A 19 6.71 9.88 -7.43
N ASP A 20 6.36 8.63 -7.76
CA ASP A 20 4.99 8.15 -7.78
C ASP A 20 4.64 7.43 -6.45
N PRO A 21 3.42 7.60 -5.92
CA PRO A 21 2.99 6.89 -4.72
C PRO A 21 2.85 5.38 -4.94
N ILE A 22 3.52 4.59 -4.09
CA ILE A 22 3.42 3.13 -4.07
C ILE A 22 2.52 2.66 -2.95
N VAL A 23 2.75 3.16 -1.73
CA VAL A 23 1.87 2.95 -0.58
C VAL A 23 1.52 4.29 0.03
N ALA A 24 0.24 4.59 0.14
CA ALA A 24 -0.25 5.80 0.81
C ALA A 24 -1.41 5.46 1.75
N ALA A 25 -1.45 6.11 2.91
CA ALA A 25 -2.48 5.95 3.92
C ALA A 25 -3.25 7.26 4.13
N TRP A 26 -4.53 7.17 4.49
CA TRP A 26 -5.34 8.35 4.76
C TRP A 26 -6.44 8.05 5.77
N GLU A 27 -6.68 8.97 6.70
CA GLU A 27 -7.92 9.02 7.49
C GLU A 27 -8.95 9.88 6.76
N PHE A 28 -10.05 9.25 6.33
CA PHE A 28 -11.13 9.91 5.62
C PHE A 28 -12.45 9.78 6.37
N GLY A 29 -12.95 10.91 6.88
CA GLY A 29 -14.12 10.91 7.74
C GLY A 29 -13.84 10.16 9.05
N LYS A 30 -14.56 9.06 9.28
CA LYS A 30 -14.37 8.18 10.46
C LYS A 30 -13.59 6.90 10.15
N GLY A 31 -13.13 6.73 8.90
CA GLY A 31 -12.47 5.51 8.44
C GLY A 31 -11.02 5.74 8.05
N ARG A 32 -10.32 4.63 7.83
CA ARG A 32 -8.96 4.57 7.31
C ARG A 32 -8.97 4.01 5.89
N THR A 33 -8.03 4.45 5.06
CA THR A 33 -7.87 4.02 3.67
C THR A 33 -6.39 3.84 3.36
N LEU A 34 -6.07 2.83 2.57
CA LEU A 34 -4.72 2.53 2.12
C LEU A 34 -4.76 2.24 0.62
N ALA A 35 -3.89 2.89 -0.12
CA ALA A 35 -3.68 2.64 -1.54
C ALA A 35 -2.35 1.91 -1.71
N PHE A 36 -2.39 0.72 -2.29
CA PHE A 36 -1.24 -0.04 -2.79
C PHE A 36 -1.36 -0.06 -4.31
N THR A 37 -0.43 0.59 -5.02
CA THR A 37 -0.54 0.79 -6.47
C THR A 37 0.06 -0.32 -7.35
N PRO A 38 0.98 -1.17 -6.88
CA PRO A 38 1.33 -2.42 -7.56
C PRO A 38 0.23 -3.48 -7.43
N ASP A 39 0.50 -4.67 -7.99
CA ASP A 39 -0.38 -5.83 -7.83
C ASP A 39 0.09 -6.72 -6.66
N CYS A 40 -0.86 -7.36 -5.99
CA CYS A 40 -0.62 -8.34 -4.93
C CYS A 40 -0.51 -9.77 -5.47
N ALA A 41 -0.52 -9.95 -6.79
CA ALA A 41 -0.47 -11.23 -7.46
C ALA A 41 0.55 -11.20 -8.62
N PRO A 42 0.86 -12.38 -9.21
CA PRO A 42 1.72 -12.47 -10.40
C PRO A 42 1.30 -11.54 -11.55
N HIS A 43 2.18 -11.40 -12.54
CA HIS A 43 2.17 -10.42 -13.64
C HIS A 43 2.73 -9.05 -13.27
N TRP A 44 2.30 -8.45 -12.16
CA TRP A 44 2.82 -7.16 -11.69
C TRP A 44 3.53 -7.22 -10.36
N GLY A 45 3.11 -8.11 -9.47
CA GLY A 45 3.92 -8.54 -8.32
C GLY A 45 5.07 -9.38 -8.83
N SER A 46 6.30 -8.93 -8.59
CA SER A 46 7.48 -9.69 -8.98
C SER A 46 7.63 -10.91 -8.05
N PRO A 47 8.27 -12.01 -8.50
CA PRO A 47 8.55 -13.16 -7.65
C PRO A 47 9.25 -12.74 -6.35
N GLU A 48 10.19 -11.81 -6.42
CA GLU A 48 10.93 -11.31 -5.27
C GLU A 48 10.03 -10.60 -4.25
N PHE A 49 8.99 -9.88 -4.69
CA PHE A 49 8.02 -9.27 -3.78
C PHE A 49 7.11 -10.32 -3.15
N LEU A 50 6.65 -11.30 -3.94
CA LEU A 50 5.76 -12.36 -3.45
C LEU A 50 6.46 -13.31 -2.48
N GLU A 51 7.76 -13.52 -2.66
CA GLU A 51 8.62 -14.36 -1.80
C GLU A 51 9.32 -13.57 -0.68
N TRP A 52 9.10 -12.25 -0.62
CA TRP A 52 9.69 -11.41 0.42
C TRP A 52 9.24 -11.88 1.81
N GLU A 53 10.19 -12.02 2.74
CA GLU A 53 9.94 -12.57 4.07
C GLU A 53 8.85 -11.80 4.86
N TYR A 54 8.64 -10.52 4.53
CA TYR A 54 7.63 -9.66 5.15
C TYR A 54 6.32 -9.54 4.34
N TYR A 55 6.15 -10.28 3.24
CA TYR A 55 4.97 -10.18 2.38
C TYR A 55 3.66 -10.38 3.17
N SER A 56 3.57 -11.47 3.94
CA SER A 56 2.38 -11.77 4.76
C SER A 56 2.21 -10.78 5.92
N ILE A 57 3.32 -10.33 6.51
CA ILE A 57 3.35 -9.37 7.61
C ILE A 57 2.86 -7.99 7.16
N PHE A 58 3.25 -7.56 5.95
CA PHE A 58 2.79 -6.32 5.34
C PHE A 58 1.28 -6.32 5.17
N TRP A 59 0.71 -7.35 4.53
CA TRP A 59 -0.73 -7.42 4.29
C TRP A 59 -1.54 -7.55 5.58
N LYS A 60 -1.05 -8.34 6.54
CA LYS A 60 -1.68 -8.46 7.86
C LYS A 60 -1.77 -7.08 8.54
N GLN A 61 -0.65 -6.38 8.67
CA GLN A 61 -0.62 -5.06 9.30
C GLN A 61 -1.46 -4.04 8.55
N ALA A 62 -1.44 -4.06 7.21
CA ALA A 62 -2.27 -3.16 6.40
C ALA A 62 -3.77 -3.37 6.69
N VAL A 63 -4.23 -4.62 6.73
CA VAL A 63 -5.64 -4.94 7.02
C VAL A 63 -6.01 -4.64 8.48
N GLU A 64 -5.16 -4.99 9.45
CA GLU A 64 -5.39 -4.69 10.87
C GLU A 64 -5.46 -3.18 11.12
N TRP A 65 -4.58 -2.39 10.50
CA TRP A 65 -4.60 -0.94 10.57
C TRP A 65 -5.87 -0.34 9.94
N LEU A 66 -6.27 -0.83 8.76
CA LEU A 66 -7.51 -0.41 8.09
C LEU A 66 -8.76 -0.72 8.94
N ALA A 67 -8.75 -1.85 9.64
CA ALA A 67 -9.83 -2.27 10.54
C ALA A 67 -9.83 -1.53 11.89
N GLY A 68 -8.82 -0.69 12.18
CA GLY A 68 -8.72 0.02 13.45
C GLY A 68 -8.29 -0.86 14.63
N VAL A 69 -7.69 -2.02 14.35
CA VAL A 69 -7.18 -2.96 15.37
C VAL A 69 -5.86 -2.46 15.95
N ILE A 70 -5.02 -1.86 15.10
CA ILE A 70 -3.73 -1.24 15.43
C ILE A 70 -3.66 0.21 14.95
#